data_AF-A0A2S2NQV4-F1
#
_entry.id   AF-A0A2S2NQV4-F1
#
_cell.length_a   1.000
_cell.length_b   1.000
_cell.length_c   1.000
_cell.angle_alpha   90.00
_cell.angle_beta   90.00
_cell.angle_gamma   90.00
#
_symmetry.space_group_name_H-M   'P 1'
#
loop_
_entity.id
_entity.type
_entity.pdbx_description
1 polymer ?
#
loop_
_entity_poly.entity_id
_entity_poly.type
_entity_poly.pdbx_seq_one_letter_code
_entity_poly.pdbx_strand_id
1 'polypeptide(L)'
;IQSLLPGCQWRHIRSSDNPADCASRGLAPSDLINHHLYWDGPQCLYSSIDTWSTDFPVIPVDQLPEVKIAPIVLTTTEPDREWFHRFSSYTHMIRTIARIRRFILHCRKERPSDQESWLSRSELDASIVSITRSAQQFA
;
A
#
# COMPACT_ATOMS: atom_id res chain seq x y z
N ILE A 1 1.07 -10.18 9.18
CA ILE A 1 0.22 -11.39 9.32
C ILE A 1 0.75 -12.29 10.42
N GLN A 2 1.98 -12.81 10.34
CA GLN A 2 2.57 -13.62 11.43
C GLN A 2 2.73 -12.87 12.76
N SER A 3 2.93 -11.55 12.73
CA SER A 3 3.02 -10.70 13.93
C SER A 3 1.68 -10.35 14.58
N LEU A 4 0.55 -10.59 13.90
CA LEU A 4 -0.78 -10.18 14.37
C LEU A 4 -1.48 -11.27 15.19
N LEU A 5 -1.03 -12.52 15.08
CA LEU A 5 -1.61 -13.68 15.76
C LEU A 5 -0.49 -14.48 16.46
N PRO A 6 0.02 -13.99 17.62
CA PRO A 6 1.04 -14.69 18.38
C PRO A 6 0.53 -16.07 18.80
N GLY A 7 1.21 -17.13 18.37
CA GLY A 7 0.85 -18.53 18.65
C GLY A 7 0.35 -19.32 17.44
N CYS A 8 0.05 -18.68 16.30
CA CYS A 8 -0.30 -19.39 15.08
C CYS A 8 0.95 -19.93 14.37
N GLN A 9 0.99 -21.25 14.14
CA GLN A 9 2.01 -21.88 13.31
C GLN A 9 1.55 -21.90 11.85
N TRP A 10 2.27 -21.20 10.99
CA TRP A 10 2.02 -21.19 9.55
C TRP A 10 2.85 -22.27 8.88
N ARG A 11 2.24 -23.04 7.99
CA ARG A 11 2.91 -24.07 7.19
C ARG A 11 2.52 -23.92 5.73
N HIS A 12 3.43 -24.28 4.83
CA HIS A 12 3.18 -24.26 3.40
C HIS A 12 2.29 -25.43 2.99
N ILE A 13 1.34 -25.16 2.10
CA ILE A 13 0.53 -26.15 1.38
C ILE A 13 0.87 -26.00 -0.10
N ARG A 14 1.05 -27.12 -0.83
CA ARG A 14 1.34 -27.09 -2.27
C ARG A 14 0.22 -26.35 -3.01
N SER A 15 0.54 -25.64 -4.08
CA SER A 15 -0.47 -24.89 -4.85
C SER A 15 -1.61 -25.78 -5.36
N SER A 16 -1.32 -27.04 -5.73
CA SER A 16 -2.34 -28.03 -6.13
C SER A 16 -3.34 -28.37 -5.02
N ASP A 17 -2.93 -28.20 -3.77
CA ASP A 17 -3.67 -28.60 -2.58
C ASP A 17 -4.26 -27.36 -1.86
N ASN A 18 -4.13 -26.17 -2.45
CA ASN A 18 -4.64 -24.93 -1.89
C ASN A 18 -6.11 -24.72 -2.30
N PRO A 19 -7.08 -24.84 -1.39
CA PRO A 19 -8.50 -24.63 -1.72
C PRO A 19 -8.79 -23.21 -2.23
N ALA A 20 -8.02 -22.21 -1.81
CA ALA A 20 -8.20 -20.84 -2.27
C ALA A 20 -7.84 -20.67 -3.77
N ASP A 21 -6.96 -21.51 -4.31
CA ASP A 21 -6.57 -21.47 -5.73
C ASP A 21 -7.76 -21.80 -6.64
N CYS A 22 -8.71 -22.66 -6.19
CA CYS A 22 -9.90 -22.99 -6.96
C CYS A 22 -10.72 -21.73 -7.30
N ALA A 23 -10.95 -20.87 -6.30
CA ALA A 23 -11.70 -19.63 -6.50
C ALA A 23 -10.87 -18.57 -7.24
N SER A 24 -9.59 -18.42 -6.91
CA SER A 24 -8.74 -17.36 -7.48
C SER A 24 -8.35 -17.61 -8.94
N ARG A 25 -8.31 -18.87 -9.39
CA ARG A 25 -8.02 -19.26 -10.78
C ARG A 25 -9.25 -19.40 -11.68
N GLY A 26 -10.44 -19.09 -11.17
CA GLY A 26 -11.66 -18.99 -11.97
C GLY A 26 -12.41 -20.31 -12.19
N LEU A 27 -12.53 -21.15 -11.16
CA LEU A 27 -13.40 -22.32 -11.22
C LEU A 27 -14.86 -21.91 -11.47
N ALA A 28 -15.51 -22.53 -12.46
CA ALA A 28 -16.89 -22.23 -12.78
C ALA A 28 -17.84 -22.66 -11.64
N PRO A 29 -18.95 -21.94 -11.39
CA PRO A 29 -19.88 -22.29 -10.31
C PRO A 29 -20.46 -23.70 -10.42
N SER A 30 -20.66 -24.21 -11.64
CA SER A 30 -21.12 -25.59 -11.89
C SER A 30 -20.13 -26.64 -11.42
N ASP A 31 -18.83 -26.36 -11.56
CA ASP A 31 -17.76 -27.29 -11.24
C ASP A 31 -17.41 -27.23 -9.75
N LEU A 32 -17.59 -26.06 -9.14
CA LEU A 32 -17.40 -25.83 -7.71
C LEU A 32 -18.26 -26.77 -6.85
N ILE A 33 -19.50 -27.05 -7.25
CA ILE A 33 -20.43 -27.91 -6.49
C ILE A 33 -19.81 -29.28 -6.20
N ASN A 34 -19.04 -29.83 -7.14
CA ASN A 34 -18.44 -31.16 -7.03
C ASN A 34 -16.94 -31.10 -6.69
N HIS A 35 -16.41 -29.93 -6.30
CA HIS A 35 -14.98 -29.75 -6.10
C HIS A 35 -14.55 -30.05 -4.67
N HIS A 36 -14.24 -31.33 -4.39
CA HIS A 36 -13.87 -31.83 -3.06
C HIS A 36 -12.76 -31.03 -2.39
N LEU A 37 -11.69 -30.64 -3.10
CA LEU A 37 -10.60 -29.88 -2.47
C LEU A 37 -11.09 -28.55 -1.88
N TYR A 38 -12.10 -27.90 -2.46
CA TYR A 38 -12.61 -26.62 -1.97
C TYR A 38 -13.46 -26.81 -0.71
N TRP A 39 -14.31 -27.84 -0.69
CA TRP A 39 -15.26 -28.09 0.39
C TRP A 39 -14.66 -28.88 1.55
N ASP A 40 -13.91 -29.92 1.23
CA ASP A 40 -13.32 -30.85 2.19
C ASP A 40 -11.88 -30.44 2.57
N GLY A 41 -11.23 -29.61 1.75
CA GLY A 41 -9.84 -29.21 1.99
C GLY A 41 -8.83 -30.31 1.65
N PRO A 42 -7.53 -30.04 1.86
CA PRO A 42 -6.48 -30.98 1.52
C PRO A 42 -6.36 -32.10 2.56
N GLN A 43 -6.01 -33.30 2.08
CA GLN A 43 -5.90 -34.50 2.91
C GLN A 43 -4.90 -34.35 4.09
N CYS A 44 -3.89 -33.49 3.95
CA CYS A 44 -2.91 -33.26 5.01
C CYS A 44 -3.56 -32.73 6.31
N LEU A 45 -4.68 -32.00 6.23
CA LEU A 45 -5.39 -31.52 7.42
C LEU A 45 -5.99 -32.64 8.28
N TYR A 46 -6.22 -33.80 7.68
CA TYR A 46 -6.77 -34.98 8.37
C TYR A 46 -5.69 -35.95 8.89
N SER A 47 -4.43 -35.71 8.55
CA SER A 47 -3.30 -36.55 8.92
C SER A 47 -2.48 -35.91 10.05
N SER A 48 -1.66 -36.72 10.74
CA SER A 48 -0.74 -36.19 11.75
C SER A 48 0.17 -35.12 11.15
N ILE A 49 0.52 -34.12 11.95
CA ILE A 49 1.38 -33.02 11.51
C ILE A 49 2.78 -33.50 11.08
N ASP A 50 3.20 -34.67 11.56
CA ASP A 50 4.47 -35.32 11.24
C ASP A 50 4.50 -35.90 9.82
N THR A 51 3.32 -36.16 9.23
CA THR A 51 3.21 -36.71 7.87
C THR A 51 3.07 -35.61 6.81
N TRP A 52 3.13 -34.34 7.21
CA TRP A 52 3.03 -33.23 6.28
C TRP A 52 4.31 -33.14 5.46
N SER A 53 4.19 -33.05 4.13
CA SER A 53 5.36 -32.94 3.26
C SER A 53 6.16 -31.68 3.60
N THR A 54 7.46 -31.87 3.86
CA THR A 54 8.45 -30.78 3.98
C THR A 54 9.25 -30.62 2.68
N ASP A 55 8.86 -31.36 1.63
CA ASP A 55 9.51 -31.34 0.33
C ASP A 55 9.14 -30.05 -0.41
N PHE A 56 10.03 -29.08 -0.32
CA PHE A 56 9.98 -27.86 -1.12
C PHE A 56 11.17 -27.89 -2.08
N PRO A 57 10.95 -27.64 -3.39
CA PRO A 57 12.07 -27.36 -4.26
C PRO A 57 12.76 -26.10 -3.73
N VAL A 58 14.02 -26.23 -3.32
CA VAL A 58 14.87 -25.06 -3.07
C VAL A 58 15.15 -24.47 -4.45
N ILE A 59 14.33 -23.51 -4.85
CA ILE A 59 14.53 -22.77 -6.10
C ILE A 59 15.69 -21.80 -5.84
N PRO A 60 16.80 -21.89 -6.57
CA PRO A 60 17.86 -20.90 -6.52
C PRO A 60 17.29 -19.50 -6.79
N VAL A 61 17.79 -18.49 -6.07
CA VAL A 61 17.24 -17.11 -6.12
C VAL A 61 17.26 -16.54 -7.54
N ASP A 62 18.23 -16.94 -8.35
CA ASP A 62 18.41 -16.60 -9.76
C ASP A 62 17.38 -17.24 -10.70
N GLN A 63 16.60 -18.22 -10.23
CA GLN A 63 15.57 -18.91 -11.01
C GLN A 63 14.14 -18.49 -10.61
N LEU A 64 13.99 -17.55 -9.68
CA LEU A 64 12.68 -17.04 -9.27
C LEU A 64 12.15 -16.07 -10.35
N PRO A 65 10.99 -16.34 -10.98
CA PRO A 65 10.47 -15.55 -12.10
C PRO A 65 10.13 -14.09 -11.74
N GLU A 66 10.03 -13.78 -10.45
CA GLU A 66 9.72 -12.44 -9.92
C GLU A 66 10.95 -11.68 -9.38
N VAL A 67 12.13 -12.31 -9.35
CA VAL A 67 13.36 -11.63 -8.92
C VAL A 67 13.95 -10.88 -10.11
N LYS A 68 13.53 -9.62 -10.28
CA LYS A 68 14.39 -8.65 -10.94
C LYS A 68 15.62 -8.47 -10.06
N ILE A 69 16.75 -9.08 -10.41
CA ILE A 69 18.06 -8.75 -9.83
C ILE A 69 18.40 -7.33 -10.31
N ALA A 70 17.78 -6.33 -9.69
CA ALA A 70 18.28 -4.97 -9.77
C ALA A 70 19.55 -4.94 -8.93
N PRO A 71 20.67 -4.36 -9.42
CA PRO A 71 21.83 -4.15 -8.58
C PRO A 71 21.38 -3.34 -7.37
N ILE A 72 21.50 -3.91 -6.16
CA ILE A 72 21.36 -3.18 -4.92
C ILE A 72 22.56 -2.24 -4.86
N VAL A 73 22.43 -1.08 -5.48
CA VAL A 73 23.22 0.09 -5.13
C VAL A 73 22.65 0.53 -3.79
N LEU A 74 23.37 0.18 -2.72
CA LEU A 74 23.09 0.65 -1.36
C LEU A 74 23.47 2.14 -1.30
N THR A 75 22.69 2.97 -1.98
CA THR A 75 22.68 4.40 -1.73
C THR A 75 21.94 4.56 -0.42
N THR A 76 22.62 5.00 0.64
CA THR A 76 21.97 5.57 1.82
C THR A 76 21.34 6.89 1.40
N THR A 77 20.30 6.85 0.55
CA THR A 77 19.38 7.97 0.44
C THR A 77 18.58 7.93 1.71
N GLU A 78 18.70 8.96 2.56
CA GLU A 78 17.61 9.31 3.48
C GLU A 78 16.31 9.10 2.70
N PRO A 79 15.33 8.32 3.21
CA PRO A 79 14.06 8.18 2.52
C PRO A 79 13.61 9.60 2.19
N ASP A 80 13.30 9.87 0.91
CA ASP A 80 12.89 11.19 0.45
C ASP A 80 11.87 11.71 1.46
N ARG A 81 12.31 12.64 2.31
CA ARG A 81 11.46 13.10 3.40
C ARG A 81 10.34 13.82 2.72
N GLU A 82 9.16 13.20 2.76
CA GLU A 82 7.94 13.78 2.27
C GLU A 82 7.90 15.26 2.63
N TRP A 83 7.68 16.11 1.62
CA TRP A 83 7.88 17.56 1.72
C TRP A 83 7.10 18.18 2.90
N PHE A 84 6.01 17.53 3.32
CA PHE A 84 5.15 17.93 4.43
C PHE A 84 5.76 17.71 5.83
N HIS A 85 6.86 16.96 5.97
CA HIS A 85 7.56 16.79 7.25
C HIS A 85 8.15 18.09 7.81
N ARG A 86 8.23 19.15 7.01
CA ARG A 86 8.74 20.47 7.42
C ARG A 86 7.76 21.25 8.31
N PHE A 87 6.53 20.78 8.45
CA PHE A 87 5.49 21.45 9.23
C PHE A 87 5.22 20.71 10.55
N SER A 88 5.10 21.47 11.64
CA SER A 88 4.81 20.91 12.97
C SER A 88 3.36 20.41 13.16
N SER A 89 2.44 20.78 12.25
CA SER A 89 1.06 20.31 12.24
C SER A 89 0.40 20.52 10.88
N TYR A 90 -0.67 19.76 10.62
CA TYR A 90 -1.52 19.92 9.44
C TYR A 90 -2.09 21.34 9.33
N THR A 91 -2.61 21.90 10.43
CA THR A 91 -3.14 23.27 10.46
C THR A 91 -2.07 24.32 10.13
N HIS A 92 -0.84 24.14 10.63
CA HIS A 92 0.28 25.02 10.31
C HIS A 92 0.62 24.96 8.82
N MET A 93 0.63 23.77 8.23
CA MET A 93 0.83 23.58 6.79
C MET A 93 -0.21 24.32 5.96
N ILE A 94 -1.51 24.11 6.21
CA ILE A 94 -2.60 24.75 5.45
C ILE A 94 -2.47 26.28 5.50
N ARG A 95 -2.24 26.85 6.69
CA ARG A 95 -2.13 28.31 6.85
C ARG A 95 -0.92 28.87 6.13
N THR A 96 0.21 28.16 6.14
CA THR A 96 1.42 28.57 5.42
C THR A 96 1.20 28.54 3.91
N ILE A 97 0.64 27.46 3.37
CA ILE A 97 0.30 27.37 1.95
C ILE A 97 -0.72 28.43 1.53
N ALA A 98 -1.71 28.74 2.38
CA ALA A 98 -2.69 29.79 2.11
C ALA A 98 -2.04 31.18 1.99
N ARG A 99 -1.08 31.49 2.87
CA ARG A 99 -0.31 32.74 2.80
C ARG A 99 0.55 32.83 1.54
N ILE A 100 1.21 31.73 1.16
CA ILE A 100 2.01 31.67 -0.08
C ILE A 100 1.10 31.89 -1.29
N ARG A 101 -0.05 31.21 -1.36
CA ARG A 101 -1.03 31.39 -2.43
C ARG A 101 -1.54 32.84 -2.50
N ARG A 102 -1.89 33.44 -1.36
CA ARG A 102 -2.30 34.84 -1.27
C ARG A 102 -1.23 35.78 -1.83
N PHE A 103 0.03 35.57 -1.44
CA PHE A 103 1.16 36.37 -1.94
C PHE A 103 1.29 36.24 -3.46
N ILE A 104 1.22 35.03 -4.01
CA ILE A 104 1.28 34.80 -5.47
C ILE A 104 0.15 35.55 -6.20
N LEU A 105 -1.09 35.47 -5.69
CA LEU A 105 -2.24 36.15 -6.28
C LEU A 105 -2.10 37.68 -6.23
N HIS A 106 -1.53 38.22 -5.15
CA HIS A 106 -1.18 39.64 -5.06
C HIS A 106 -0.13 40.04 -6.11
N CYS A 107 0.93 39.24 -6.28
CA CYS A 107 1.94 39.49 -7.31
C CYS A 107 1.36 39.45 -8.73
N ARG A 108 0.34 38.64 -8.96
CA ARG A 108 -0.36 38.53 -10.25
C ARG A 108 -1.42 39.60 -10.49
N LYS A 109 -1.66 40.50 -9.52
CA LYS A 109 -2.74 41.50 -9.56
C LYS A 109 -4.14 40.90 -9.75
N GLU A 110 -4.31 39.64 -9.38
CA GLU A 110 -5.58 38.90 -9.49
C GLU A 110 -6.51 39.18 -8.29
N ARG A 111 -6.14 40.10 -7.40
CA ARG A 111 -6.95 40.47 -6.22
C ARG A 111 -7.00 41.99 -6.03
N PRO A 112 -8.19 42.56 -5.73
CA PRO A 112 -8.31 43.94 -5.26
C PRO A 112 -7.52 44.16 -3.98
N SER A 113 -7.00 45.38 -3.78
CA SER A 113 -6.12 45.77 -2.68
C SER A 113 -6.75 45.72 -1.27
N ASP A 114 -8.00 45.25 -1.13
CA ASP A 114 -8.66 45.09 0.16
C ASP A 114 -8.08 43.87 0.89
N GLN A 115 -7.10 44.19 1.72
CA GLN A 115 -6.36 43.25 2.56
C GLN A 115 -7.18 42.94 3.81
N GLU A 116 -8.00 41.89 3.77
CA GLU A 116 -8.42 41.25 5.01
C GLU A 116 -7.19 40.65 5.71
N SER A 117 -6.94 41.07 6.95
CA SER A 117 -5.78 40.65 7.73
C SER A 117 -5.81 39.15 8.08
N TRP A 118 -7.00 38.56 8.13
CA TRP A 118 -7.23 37.13 8.38
C TRP A 118 -7.29 36.32 7.08
N LEU A 119 -6.98 35.03 7.17
CA LEU A 119 -7.19 34.07 6.08
C LEU A 119 -8.67 33.71 5.98
N SER A 120 -9.26 33.84 4.80
CA SER A 120 -10.65 33.45 4.56
C SER A 120 -10.80 31.92 4.52
N ARG A 121 -12.02 31.43 4.73
CA ARG A 121 -12.34 30.00 4.60
C ARG A 121 -11.97 29.46 3.22
N SER A 122 -12.31 30.21 2.16
CA SER A 122 -12.03 29.85 0.77
C SER A 122 -10.54 29.73 0.47
N GLU A 123 -9.69 30.57 1.06
CA GLU A 123 -8.24 30.46 0.91
C GLU A 123 -7.69 29.20 1.57
N LEU A 124 -8.19 28.86 2.76
CA LEU A 124 -7.83 27.62 3.44
C LEU A 124 -8.27 26.40 2.62
N ASP A 125 -9.47 26.41 2.04
CA ASP A 125 -9.96 25.32 1.17
C ASP A 125 -9.12 25.16 -0.09
N ALA A 126 -8.82 26.26 -0.78
CA ALA A 126 -7.97 26.23 -1.96
C ALA A 126 -6.55 25.71 -1.64
N SER A 127 -6.08 25.94 -0.42
CA SER A 127 -4.79 25.44 0.06
C SER A 127 -4.83 23.94 0.32
N ILE A 128 -5.89 23.43 0.95
CA ILE A 128 -6.10 22.00 1.14
C ILE A 128 -6.11 21.28 -0.20
N VAL A 129 -6.87 21.77 -1.18
CA VAL A 129 -6.92 21.18 -2.53
C VAL A 129 -5.54 21.14 -3.18
N SER A 130 -4.73 22.18 -2.98
CA SER A 130 -3.36 22.23 -3.51
C SER A 130 -2.46 21.19 -2.87
N ILE A 131 -2.52 21.07 -1.54
CA ILE A 131 -1.76 20.10 -0.74
C ILE A 131 -2.13 18.68 -1.17
N THR A 132 -3.43 18.37 -1.25
CA THR A 132 -3.93 17.05 -1.66
C THR A 132 -3.46 16.69 -3.06
N ARG A 133 -3.54 17.61 -4.02
CA ARG A 133 -3.06 17.37 -5.39
C ARG A 133 -1.55 17.09 -5.41
N SER A 134 -0.76 17.85 -4.66
CA SER A 134 0.69 17.64 -4.58
C SER A 134 1.06 16.32 -3.90
N ALA A 135 0.32 15.89 -2.88
CA ALA A 135 0.52 14.59 -2.26
C ALA A 135 0.14 13.43 -3.19
N GLN A 136 -0.90 13.59 -4.00
CA GLN A 136 -1.39 12.56 -4.95
C GLN A 136 -0.57 12.48 -6.25
N GLN A 137 0.28 13.47 -6.56
CA GLN A 137 1.09 13.47 -7.79
C GLN A 137 2.27 12.48 -7.75
N PHE A 138 2.63 11.98 -6.57
CA PHE A 138 3.77 11.08 -6.35
C PHE A 138 3.36 9.70 -5.81
N ALA A 139 2.06 9.36 -5.88
CA ALA A 139 1.52 8.03 -5.60
C ALA A 139 1.22 7.30 -6.91
#